data_AF-M1ZUL3-F1
#
_entry.id   AF-M1ZUL3-F1
#
_cell.length_a   1.000
_cell.length_b   1.000
_cell.length_c   1.000
_cell.angle_alpha   90.00
_cell.angle_beta   90.00
_cell.angle_gamma   90.00
#
_symmetry.space_group_name_H-M   'P 1'
#
loop_
_entity.id
_entity.type
_entity.pdbx_description
1 polymer ?
#
loop_
_entity_poly.entity_id
_entity_poly.type
_entity_poly.pdbx_seq_one_letter_code
_entity_poly.pdbx_strand_id
1 'polypeptide(L)'
;PKGLETDPEGSLHSEVISYAGGKNVANFPVKHGSQNTVSMEQIISWNPDVIVSDSNVFNDSSWKQVSAVKQNKIYMIPNLPFNWFDKPPSINRLIGIRWFQSCLYPDLYKGDINKDTKEFFKLFYHKDLSDEEVNDLLKTNISK
;
A
#
# COMPACT_ATOMS: atom_id res chain seq x y z
N PRO A 1 9.81 -11.14 8.75
CA PRO A 1 9.67 -11.29 7.28
C PRO A 1 10.82 -10.57 6.56
N LYS A 2 11.17 -10.98 5.32
CA LYS A 2 12.21 -10.31 4.51
C LYS A 2 11.65 -9.33 3.46
N GLY A 3 10.33 -9.20 3.36
CA GLY A 3 9.67 -8.40 2.32
C GLY A 3 9.68 -9.06 0.94
N LEU A 4 9.91 -10.36 0.89
CA LEU A 4 10.08 -11.14 -0.34
C LEU A 4 8.82 -11.96 -0.70
N GLU A 5 7.67 -11.53 -0.22
CA GLU A 5 6.36 -12.13 -0.49
C GLU A 5 5.49 -11.06 -1.14
N THR A 6 4.90 -11.38 -2.30
CA THR A 6 4.10 -10.43 -3.07
C THR A 6 3.01 -11.11 -3.88
N ASP A 7 2.04 -10.32 -4.33
CA ASP A 7 0.89 -10.75 -5.11
C ASP A 7 0.98 -10.22 -6.54
N PRO A 8 0.80 -11.08 -7.56
CA PRO A 8 0.95 -10.66 -8.95
C PRO A 8 -0.20 -9.76 -9.41
N GLU A 9 -0.01 -9.10 -10.55
CA GLU A 9 -1.08 -8.40 -11.25
C GLU A 9 -2.26 -9.33 -11.55
N GLY A 10 -3.49 -8.85 -11.34
CA GLY A 10 -4.72 -9.64 -11.50
C GLY A 10 -5.05 -10.55 -10.30
N SER A 11 -4.21 -10.60 -9.27
CA SER A 11 -4.58 -11.23 -7.99
C SER A 11 -5.67 -10.41 -7.28
N LEU A 12 -6.60 -11.10 -6.62
CA LEU A 12 -7.55 -10.44 -5.70
C LEU A 12 -6.80 -9.62 -4.65
N HIS A 13 -5.59 -10.05 -4.28
CA HIS A 13 -4.81 -9.46 -3.22
C HIS A 13 -4.04 -8.18 -3.62
N SER A 14 -3.91 -7.91 -4.92
CA SER A 14 -3.22 -6.74 -5.46
C SER A 14 -4.17 -5.73 -6.13
N GLU A 15 -5.47 -5.99 -6.11
CA GLU A 15 -6.49 -5.28 -6.89
C GLU A 15 -6.53 -3.75 -6.66
N VAL A 16 -6.25 -3.32 -5.42
CA VAL A 16 -6.18 -1.89 -5.06
C VAL A 16 -5.13 -1.14 -5.87
N ILE A 17 -4.02 -1.78 -6.24
CA ILE A 17 -2.97 -1.17 -7.06
C ILE A 17 -3.55 -0.75 -8.41
N SER A 18 -4.28 -1.66 -9.06
CA SER A 18 -4.88 -1.43 -10.38
C SER A 18 -5.99 -0.37 -10.32
N TYR A 19 -6.89 -0.42 -9.34
CA TYR A 19 -7.94 0.61 -9.21
C TYR A 19 -7.41 1.99 -8.84
N ALA A 20 -6.28 2.06 -8.13
CA ALA A 20 -5.58 3.31 -7.88
C ALA A 20 -4.88 3.87 -9.13
N GLY A 21 -4.84 3.13 -10.25
CA GLY A 21 -4.17 3.52 -11.49
C GLY A 21 -2.69 3.11 -11.55
N GLY A 22 -2.20 2.38 -10.54
CA GLY A 22 -0.84 1.87 -10.51
C GLY A 22 -0.63 0.67 -11.42
N LYS A 23 0.62 0.45 -11.83
CA LYS A 23 1.06 -0.76 -12.53
C LYS A 23 1.77 -1.68 -11.54
N ASN A 24 1.24 -2.88 -11.34
CA ASN A 24 1.92 -3.88 -10.51
C ASN A 24 3.09 -4.50 -11.30
N VAL A 25 4.30 -4.35 -10.79
CA VAL A 25 5.51 -4.88 -11.44
C VAL A 25 5.65 -6.40 -11.30
N ALA A 26 4.94 -7.00 -10.35
CA ALA A 26 4.88 -8.45 -10.14
C ALA A 26 4.05 -9.11 -11.25
N ASN A 27 4.69 -9.34 -12.41
CA ASN A 27 4.05 -9.95 -13.57
C ASN A 27 4.44 -11.43 -13.68
N PHE A 28 3.69 -12.27 -12.96
CA PHE A 28 3.77 -13.73 -13.05
C PHE A 28 2.37 -14.34 -12.86
N PRO A 29 2.11 -15.58 -13.31
CA PRO A 29 0.77 -16.17 -13.25
C PRO A 29 0.21 -16.21 -11.83
N VAL A 30 -1.06 -15.81 -11.69
CA VAL A 30 -1.82 -15.95 -10.44
C VAL A 30 -1.94 -17.44 -10.11
N LYS A 31 -1.41 -17.84 -8.95
CA LYS A 31 -1.60 -19.18 -8.40
C LYS A 31 -2.65 -19.13 -7.28
N HIS A 32 -3.50 -20.15 -7.19
CA HIS A 32 -4.41 -20.30 -6.06
C HIS A 32 -3.61 -20.67 -4.80
N GLY A 33 -3.74 -19.88 -3.72
CA GLY A 33 -2.97 -20.04 -2.49
C GLY A 33 -2.12 -18.79 -2.20
N SER A 34 -1.66 -18.67 -0.94
CA SER A 34 -1.04 -17.49 -0.32
C SER A 34 0.10 -16.81 -1.10
N GLN A 35 0.48 -15.61 -0.64
CA GLN A 35 1.53 -14.73 -1.17
C GLN A 35 2.72 -15.49 -1.77
N ASN A 36 3.14 -15.08 -2.96
CA ASN A 36 4.19 -15.78 -3.69
C ASN A 36 5.56 -15.26 -3.25
N THR A 37 6.47 -16.19 -2.90
CA THR A 37 7.85 -15.83 -2.61
C THR A 37 8.59 -15.45 -3.89
N VAL A 38 9.28 -14.32 -3.87
CA VAL A 38 10.11 -13.81 -4.97
C VAL A 38 11.56 -13.64 -4.51
N SER A 39 12.48 -13.59 -5.46
CA SER A 39 13.90 -13.31 -5.18
C SER A 39 14.18 -11.80 -5.10
N MET A 40 15.25 -11.42 -4.40
CA MET A 40 15.69 -10.03 -4.38
C MET A 40 16.14 -9.57 -5.77
N GLU A 41 16.74 -10.48 -6.55
CA GLU A 41 17.14 -10.26 -7.94
C GLU A 41 15.94 -9.89 -8.83
N GLN A 42 14.80 -10.57 -8.67
CA GLN A 42 13.56 -10.22 -9.37
C GLN A 42 13.07 -8.83 -9.00
N ILE A 43 13.07 -8.48 -7.71
CA ILE A 43 12.65 -7.15 -7.25
C ILE A 43 13.57 -6.06 -7.81
N ILE A 44 14.89 -6.30 -7.82
CA ILE A 44 15.86 -5.38 -8.42
C ILE A 44 15.63 -5.25 -9.93
N SER A 45 15.32 -6.35 -10.62
CA SER A 45 15.02 -6.34 -12.05
C SER A 45 13.70 -5.61 -12.36
N TRP A 46 12.69 -5.72 -11.50
CA TRP A 46 11.43 -4.99 -11.63
C TRP A 46 11.58 -3.51 -11.29
N ASN A 47 12.47 -3.20 -10.36
CA ASN A 47 12.83 -1.86 -9.89
C ASN A 47 11.62 -0.92 -9.66
N PRO A 48 10.73 -1.24 -8.71
CA PRO A 48 9.53 -0.44 -8.48
C PRO A 48 9.85 1.01 -8.05
N ASP A 49 9.04 1.94 -8.53
CA ASP A 49 9.08 3.36 -8.12
C ASP A 49 8.46 3.60 -6.75
N VAL A 50 7.52 2.74 -6.35
CA VAL A 50 6.78 2.79 -5.08
C VAL A 50 6.67 1.39 -4.51
N ILE A 51 6.85 1.26 -3.20
CA ILE A 51 6.55 0.03 -2.45
C ILE A 51 5.41 0.32 -1.48
N VAL A 52 4.43 -0.58 -1.43
CA VAL A 52 3.36 -0.58 -0.43
C VAL A 52 3.47 -1.87 0.39
N SER A 53 3.40 -1.78 1.72
CA SER A 53 3.63 -2.94 2.59
C SER A 53 2.88 -2.85 3.92
N ASP A 54 2.64 -4.01 4.52
CA ASP A 54 2.16 -4.18 5.90
C ASP A 54 3.31 -4.33 6.91
N SER A 55 4.57 -4.36 6.45
CA SER A 55 5.74 -4.56 7.30
C SER A 55 6.92 -3.64 6.96
N ASN A 56 7.63 -3.19 8.00
CA ASN A 56 8.82 -2.33 7.84
C ASN A 56 10.10 -3.18 7.82
N VAL A 57 10.48 -3.67 6.64
CA VAL A 57 11.64 -4.57 6.45
C VAL A 57 12.68 -4.03 5.46
N PHE A 58 12.50 -2.79 5.00
CA PHE A 58 13.25 -2.19 3.90
C PHE A 58 14.56 -1.50 4.32
N ASN A 59 14.91 -1.56 5.60
CA ASN A 59 16.19 -1.08 6.13
C ASN A 59 17.35 -2.05 5.84
N ASP A 60 17.06 -3.28 5.40
CA ASP A 60 18.08 -4.26 5.03
C ASP A 60 18.89 -3.80 3.80
N SER A 61 20.20 -4.02 3.84
CA SER A 61 21.13 -3.60 2.78
C SER A 61 20.81 -4.14 1.38
N SER A 62 20.12 -5.28 1.29
CA SER A 62 19.66 -5.88 0.03
C SER A 62 18.70 -4.98 -0.76
N TRP A 63 17.94 -4.13 -0.08
CA TRP A 63 16.95 -3.22 -0.69
C TRP A 63 17.55 -1.92 -1.20
N LYS A 64 18.81 -1.60 -0.86
CA LYS A 64 19.46 -0.33 -1.20
C LYS A 64 19.54 -0.02 -2.68
N GLN A 65 19.41 -1.03 -3.56
CA GLN A 65 19.45 -0.83 -5.01
C GLN A 65 18.10 -0.45 -5.63
N VAL A 66 17.00 -0.65 -4.92
CA VAL A 66 15.64 -0.43 -5.42
C VAL A 66 15.28 1.06 -5.41
N SER A 67 14.74 1.57 -6.51
CA SER A 67 14.35 2.98 -6.68
C SER A 67 13.45 3.50 -5.56
N ALA A 68 12.37 2.77 -5.23
CA ALA A 68 11.46 3.16 -4.14
C ALA A 68 12.17 3.40 -2.81
N VAL A 69 13.16 2.56 -2.46
CA VAL A 69 13.93 2.67 -1.21
C VAL A 69 14.87 3.88 -1.27
N LYS A 70 15.57 4.07 -2.40
CA LYS A 70 16.44 5.23 -2.61
C LYS A 70 15.69 6.56 -2.51
N GLN A 71 14.46 6.60 -3.01
CA GLN A 71 13.61 7.78 -3.05
C GLN A 71 12.69 7.93 -1.82
N ASN A 72 12.78 7.02 -0.85
CA ASN A 72 11.92 6.99 0.34
C ASN A 72 10.41 6.93 0.01
N LYS A 73 10.05 6.21 -1.05
CA LYS A 73 8.67 5.98 -1.51
C LYS A 73 8.16 4.61 -1.06
N ILE A 74 8.18 4.42 0.26
CA ILE A 74 7.73 3.21 0.92
C ILE A 74 6.55 3.59 1.82
N TYR A 75 5.38 3.05 1.51
CA TYR A 75 4.13 3.37 2.19
C TYR A 75 3.61 2.16 2.98
N MET A 76 3.40 2.37 4.28
CA MET A 76 2.79 1.43 5.18
C MET A 76 1.27 1.50 5.05
N ILE A 77 0.64 0.35 4.85
CA ILE A 77 -0.81 0.24 4.70
C ILE A 77 -1.50 0.59 6.03
N PRO A 78 -2.45 1.54 6.06
CA PRO A 78 -3.30 1.74 7.23
C PRO A 78 -4.09 0.46 7.54
N ASN A 79 -4.06 0.05 8.81
CA ASN A 79 -4.55 -1.26 9.23
C ASN A 79 -5.65 -1.21 10.29
N LEU A 80 -6.11 -0.03 10.68
CA LEU A 80 -7.16 0.14 11.66
C LEU A 80 -8.46 0.66 11.01
N PRO A 81 -9.64 0.17 11.47
CA PRO A 81 -9.80 -1.01 12.32
C PRO A 81 -9.52 -2.32 11.56
N PHE A 82 -9.50 -2.27 10.22
CA PHE A 82 -9.12 -3.37 9.33
C PHE A 82 -8.20 -2.86 8.23
N ASN A 83 -7.48 -3.77 7.57
CA ASN A 83 -6.52 -3.45 6.51
C ASN A 83 -7.17 -2.78 5.29
N TRP A 84 -6.58 -1.68 4.80
CA TRP A 84 -7.12 -0.91 3.68
C TRP A 84 -6.82 -1.51 2.30
N PHE A 85 -5.97 -2.52 2.22
CA PHE A 85 -5.59 -3.17 0.97
C PHE A 85 -6.22 -4.55 0.83
N ASP A 86 -5.90 -5.45 1.75
CA ASP A 86 -5.92 -6.85 1.37
C ASP A 86 -6.21 -7.89 2.45
N LYS A 87 -5.83 -7.69 3.71
CA LYS A 87 -5.89 -8.76 4.71
C LYS A 87 -6.94 -8.49 5.79
N PRO A 88 -8.21 -8.89 5.60
CA PRO A 88 -8.83 -9.52 4.43
C PRO A 88 -9.36 -8.51 3.38
N PRO A 89 -9.73 -8.96 2.15
CA PRO A 89 -10.44 -8.14 1.19
C PRO A 89 -11.75 -7.63 1.80
N SER A 90 -11.98 -6.33 1.81
CA SER A 90 -13.12 -5.73 2.48
C SER A 90 -13.51 -4.36 1.90
N ILE A 91 -14.56 -3.76 2.44
CA ILE A 91 -15.01 -2.41 2.11
C ILE A 91 -13.91 -1.35 2.30
N ASN A 92 -12.91 -1.61 3.13
CA ASN A 92 -11.79 -0.71 3.37
C ASN A 92 -10.94 -0.46 2.13
N ARG A 93 -11.05 -1.32 1.10
CA ARG A 93 -10.44 -1.06 -0.21
C ARG A 93 -10.93 0.25 -0.82
N LEU A 94 -12.16 0.70 -0.55
CA LEU A 94 -12.66 1.97 -1.07
C LEU A 94 -11.81 3.16 -0.61
N ILE A 95 -11.55 3.26 0.69
CA ILE A 95 -10.66 4.29 1.22
C ILE A 95 -9.20 3.99 0.89
N GLY A 96 -8.81 2.71 0.83
CA GLY A 96 -7.48 2.26 0.41
C GLY A 96 -7.08 2.71 -1.00
N ILE A 97 -8.03 2.71 -1.95
CA ILE A 97 -7.81 3.23 -3.31
C ILE A 97 -7.51 4.74 -3.25
N ARG A 98 -8.31 5.53 -2.53
CA ARG A 98 -8.10 6.98 -2.39
C ARG A 98 -6.78 7.30 -1.70
N TRP A 99 -6.48 6.58 -0.63
CA TRP A 99 -5.20 6.69 0.08
C TRP A 99 -4.03 6.41 -0.87
N PHE A 100 -4.06 5.28 -1.58
CA PHE A 100 -2.94 4.91 -2.44
C PHE A 100 -2.81 5.82 -3.67
N GLN A 101 -3.91 6.36 -4.19
CA GLN A 101 -3.85 7.42 -5.20
C GLN A 101 -3.11 8.66 -4.70
N SER A 102 -3.32 9.06 -3.44
CA SER A 102 -2.60 10.19 -2.85
C SER A 102 -1.10 9.90 -2.65
N CYS A 103 -0.73 8.63 -2.41
CA CYS A 103 0.66 8.18 -2.37
C CYS A 103 1.31 8.12 -3.76
N LEU A 104 0.62 7.55 -4.76
CA LEU A 104 1.17 7.33 -6.11
C LEU A 104 1.29 8.64 -6.90
N TYR A 105 0.33 9.55 -6.73
CA TYR A 105 0.20 10.74 -7.57
C TYR A 105 -0.04 12.01 -6.74
N PRO A 106 0.90 12.39 -5.84
CA PRO A 106 0.70 13.54 -4.95
C PRO A 106 0.42 14.85 -5.69
N ASP A 107 1.01 15.03 -6.89
CA ASP A 107 0.83 16.24 -7.70
C ASP A 107 -0.49 16.26 -8.50
N LEU A 108 -1.13 15.11 -8.69
CA LEU A 108 -2.37 14.97 -9.46
C LEU A 108 -3.59 14.68 -8.57
N TYR A 109 -3.37 14.23 -7.33
CA TYR A 109 -4.42 13.90 -6.39
C TYR A 109 -5.12 15.19 -5.93
N LYS A 110 -6.39 15.34 -6.34
CA LYS A 110 -7.23 16.51 -6.02
C LYS A 110 -8.13 16.30 -4.81
N GLY A 111 -8.13 15.10 -4.23
CA GLY A 111 -8.92 14.77 -3.06
C GLY A 111 -8.29 15.30 -1.77
N ASP A 112 -9.03 15.20 -0.68
CA ASP A 112 -8.52 15.42 0.67
C ASP A 112 -8.62 14.10 1.42
N ILE A 113 -7.48 13.40 1.55
CA ILE A 113 -7.46 12.08 2.18
C ILE A 113 -7.86 12.14 3.66
N ASN A 114 -7.64 13.27 4.35
CA ASN A 114 -8.06 13.42 5.74
C ASN A 114 -9.57 13.49 5.84
N LYS A 115 -10.19 14.30 4.97
CA LYS A 115 -11.65 14.41 4.87
C LYS A 115 -12.28 13.09 4.44
N ASP A 116 -11.77 12.45 3.39
CA ASP A 116 -12.26 11.16 2.88
C ASP A 116 -12.18 10.09 3.99
N THR A 117 -11.12 10.10 4.80
CA THR A 117 -10.96 9.18 5.94
C THR A 117 -12.03 9.42 7.02
N LYS A 118 -12.28 10.68 7.39
CA LYS A 118 -13.34 11.02 8.37
C LYS A 118 -14.72 10.60 7.88
N GLU A 119 -15.03 10.89 6.62
CA GLU A 119 -16.31 10.52 6.00
C GLU A 119 -16.50 9.00 5.96
N PHE A 120 -15.45 8.25 5.58
CA PHE A 120 -15.47 6.79 5.57
C PHE A 120 -15.74 6.22 6.98
N PHE A 121 -15.01 6.67 8.00
CA PHE A 121 -15.18 6.18 9.37
C PHE A 121 -16.54 6.53 9.95
N LYS A 122 -17.06 7.73 9.67
CA LYS A 122 -18.40 8.11 10.09
C LYS A 122 -19.48 7.25 9.44
N LEU A 123 -19.35 6.98 8.14
CA LEU A 123 -20.35 6.23 7.38
C LEU A 123 -20.36 4.75 7.75
N PHE A 124 -19.20 4.09 7.77
CA PHE A 124 -19.11 2.63 7.92
C PHE A 124 -18.90 2.16 9.35
N TYR A 125 -18.32 3.00 10.22
CA TYR A 125 -18.03 2.65 11.61
C TYR A 125 -18.74 3.53 12.64
N HIS A 126 -19.56 4.49 12.19
CA HIS A 126 -20.26 5.44 13.06
C HIS A 126 -19.32 6.15 14.03
N LYS A 127 -18.06 6.39 13.59
CA LYS A 127 -17.03 7.06 14.39
C LYS A 127 -16.66 8.39 13.76
N ASP A 128 -16.89 9.47 14.50
CA ASP A 128 -16.33 10.79 14.18
C ASP A 128 -14.87 10.84 14.67
N LEU A 129 -13.93 10.76 13.73
CA LEU A 129 -12.50 10.83 14.05
C LEU A 129 -12.05 12.27 14.33
N SER A 130 -11.17 12.44 15.31
CA SER A 130 -10.40 13.69 15.49
C SER A 130 -9.34 13.85 14.38
N ASP A 131 -8.81 15.06 14.21
CA ASP A 131 -7.68 15.28 13.29
C ASP A 131 -6.43 14.50 13.72
N GLU A 132 -6.21 14.35 15.02
CA GLU A 132 -5.08 13.57 15.57
C GLU A 132 -5.21 12.10 15.22
N GLU A 133 -6.40 11.51 15.38
CA GLU A 133 -6.65 10.11 15.03
C GLU A 133 -6.48 9.86 13.53
N VAL A 134 -6.93 10.79 12.68
CA VAL A 134 -6.72 10.70 11.23
C VAL A 134 -5.24 10.77 10.87
N ASN A 135 -4.50 11.72 11.46
CA ASN A 135 -3.08 11.84 11.23
C ASN A 135 -2.33 10.57 11.67
N ASP A 136 -2.69 9.99 12.81
CA ASP A 136 -2.11 8.73 13.29
C ASP A 136 -2.41 7.55 12.37
N LEU A 137 -3.64 7.44 11.85
CA LEU A 137 -4.02 6.42 10.88
C LEU A 137 -3.25 6.56 9.56
N LEU A 138 -2.98 7.79 9.13
CA LEU A 138 -2.35 8.10 7.85
C LEU A 138 -0.82 8.28 7.93
N LYS A 139 -0.20 8.08 9.10
CA LYS A 139 1.26 8.00 9.28
C LYS A 139 1.81 6.78 8.53
N THR A 140 1.95 6.96 7.23
CA THR A 140 2.17 5.88 6.27
C THR A 140 3.59 5.87 5.71
N ASN A 141 4.33 6.98 5.80
CA ASN A 141 5.73 7.01 5.39
C ASN A 141 6.62 6.45 6.49
N ILE A 142 7.45 5.46 6.15
CA ILE A 142 8.66 5.16 6.93
C ILE A 142 9.70 6.20 6.55
N SER A 143 9.54 7.44 7.02
CA SER A 143 10.67 8.38 7.00
C SER A 143 11.60 8.04 8.17
N LYS A 144 12.90 7.94 7.86
CA LYS A 144 13.99 7.62 8.79
C LYS A 144 13.96 8.47 10.07
#